data_AF-A0A948KWI2-F1
#
_entry.id   AF-A0A948KWI2-F1
#
_cell.length_a   1.000
_cell.length_b   1.000
_cell.length_c   1.000
_cell.angle_alpha   90.00
_cell.angle_beta   90.00
_cell.angle_gamma   90.00
#
_symmetry.space_group_name_H-M   'P 1'
#
loop_
_entity.id
_entity.type
_entity.pdbx_description
1 polymer ?
#
loop_
_entity_poly.entity_id
_entity_poly.type
_entity_poly.pdbx_seq_one_letter_code
_entity_poly.pdbx_strand_id
1 'polypeptide(L)'
;MATLKQLKERGDRIVFYCRADVARCSHSWEPSWDQLIQYFGQDADFTNDRSEFGRLVCENCGGRGAKIIVQPPEGTTGMGGGYGYDHGPGLSVEEAAIEHHARAAERKRLGIKSNAELNAESRAAMRAARLADRKGEHFIGPPNPWAHRKRGRWL
;
A
#
# COMPACT_ATOMS: atom_id res chain seq x y z
N MET A 1 -10.71 -23.23 -6.73
CA MET A 1 -10.72 -21.76 -6.73
C MET A 1 -11.25 -21.29 -8.07
N ALA A 2 -11.67 -20.01 -8.19
CA ALA A 2 -12.33 -19.55 -9.41
C ALA A 2 -11.32 -19.17 -10.50
N THR A 3 -11.47 -19.70 -11.71
CA THR A 3 -10.65 -19.31 -12.87
C THR A 3 -11.05 -17.94 -13.42
N LEU A 4 -10.21 -17.32 -14.25
CA LEU A 4 -10.55 -16.06 -14.93
C LEU A 4 -11.85 -16.17 -15.74
N LYS A 5 -12.09 -17.31 -16.40
CA LYS A 5 -13.36 -17.57 -17.09
C LYS A 5 -14.57 -17.53 -16.14
N GLN A 6 -14.48 -18.22 -15.00
CA GLN A 6 -15.56 -18.27 -14.01
C GLN A 6 -15.82 -16.91 -13.37
N LEU A 7 -14.76 -16.12 -13.14
CA LEU A 7 -14.87 -14.74 -12.63
C LEU A 7 -15.56 -13.84 -13.68
N LYS A 8 -15.17 -13.94 -14.95
CA LYS A 8 -15.81 -13.21 -16.06
C LYS A 8 -17.30 -13.56 -16.20
N GLU A 9 -17.63 -14.85 -16.19
CA GLU A 9 -19.01 -15.34 -16.33
C GLU A 9 -19.91 -14.90 -15.16
N ARG A 10 -19.35 -14.78 -13.95
CA ARG A 10 -20.07 -14.25 -12.78
C ARG A 10 -20.21 -12.73 -12.79
N GLY A 11 -19.52 -12.04 -13.70
CA GLY A 11 -19.49 -10.58 -13.77
C GLY A 11 -18.62 -9.94 -12.69
N ASP A 12 -17.70 -10.70 -12.08
CA ASP A 12 -16.76 -10.14 -11.11
C ASP A 12 -15.87 -9.07 -11.79
N ARG A 13 -15.21 -8.27 -10.98
CA ARG A 13 -14.24 -7.26 -11.40
C ARG A 13 -12.91 -7.52 -10.71
N ILE A 14 -11.81 -7.25 -11.40
CA ILE A 14 -10.47 -7.40 -10.82
C ILE A 14 -9.80 -6.03 -10.78
N VAL A 15 -9.54 -5.56 -9.57
CA VAL A 15 -8.86 -4.29 -9.31
C VAL A 15 -7.41 -4.56 -8.91
N PHE A 16 -6.50 -3.93 -9.63
CA PHE A 16 -5.06 -3.96 -9.36
C PHE A 16 -4.65 -2.66 -8.70
N TYR A 17 -3.92 -2.75 -7.59
CA TYR A 17 -3.34 -1.61 -6.88
C TYR A 17 -1.84 -1.63 -7.03
N CYS A 18 -1.26 -0.53 -7.48
CA CYS A 18 0.18 -0.39 -7.54
C CYS A 18 0.80 -0.56 -6.15
N ARG A 19 1.83 -1.43 -6.01
CA ARG A 19 2.68 -1.49 -4.80
C ARG A 19 4.12 -1.04 -5.06
N ALA A 20 4.32 -0.22 -6.09
CA ALA A 20 5.66 0.27 -6.37
C ALA A 20 6.18 1.06 -5.16
N ASP A 21 7.35 0.68 -4.65
CA ASP A 21 8.09 1.41 -3.61
C ASP A 21 8.61 2.78 -4.08
N VAL A 22 8.21 3.21 -5.28
CA VAL A 22 8.45 4.53 -5.83
C VAL A 22 7.53 5.54 -5.12
N ALA A 23 7.87 5.80 -3.87
CA ALA A 23 7.48 6.83 -2.92
C ALA A 23 6.01 7.29 -2.76
N ARG A 24 5.06 7.03 -3.67
CA ARG A 24 3.69 7.61 -3.61
C ARG A 24 2.66 7.10 -4.63
N CYS A 25 2.92 6.03 -5.39
CA CYS A 25 1.93 5.59 -6.38
C CYS A 25 0.76 4.84 -5.71
N SER A 26 -0.37 5.52 -5.51
CA SER A 26 -1.63 4.94 -5.03
C SER A 26 -2.59 4.56 -6.17
N HIS A 27 -2.06 4.42 -7.39
CA HIS A 27 -2.85 4.17 -8.57
C HIS A 27 -3.49 2.78 -8.52
N SER A 28 -4.78 2.71 -8.80
CA SER A 28 -5.50 1.45 -9.01
C SER A 28 -6.14 1.44 -10.39
N TRP A 29 -6.17 0.29 -11.03
CA TRP A 29 -6.76 0.14 -12.36
C TRP A 29 -7.47 -1.21 -12.49
N GLU A 30 -8.38 -1.29 -13.46
CA GLU A 30 -9.19 -2.46 -13.76
C GLU A 30 -8.91 -2.89 -15.21
N PRO A 31 -8.00 -3.86 -15.43
CA PRO A 31 -7.78 -4.44 -16.75
C PRO A 31 -9.06 -5.07 -17.28
N SER A 32 -9.23 -5.04 -18.61
CA SER A 32 -10.36 -5.74 -19.21
C SER A 32 -10.18 -7.25 -19.09
N TRP A 33 -11.29 -7.99 -19.04
CA TRP A 33 -11.27 -9.44 -19.02
C TRP A 33 -10.51 -10.04 -20.20
N ASP A 34 -10.61 -9.43 -21.38
CA ASP A 34 -9.94 -9.91 -22.57
C ASP A 34 -8.42 -9.75 -22.48
N GLN A 35 -7.92 -8.66 -21.87
CA GLN A 35 -6.49 -8.52 -21.56
C GLN A 35 -6.02 -9.62 -20.62
N LEU A 36 -6.75 -9.86 -19.53
CA LEU A 36 -6.37 -10.87 -18.54
C LEU A 36 -6.34 -12.29 -19.16
N ILE A 37 -7.35 -12.63 -19.95
CA ILE A 37 -7.43 -13.92 -20.64
C ILE A 37 -6.32 -14.05 -21.69
N GLN A 38 -5.99 -12.98 -22.41
CA GLN A 38 -4.90 -13.00 -23.38
C GLN A 38 -3.53 -13.24 -22.73
N TYR A 39 -3.28 -12.63 -21.56
CA TYR A 39 -1.99 -12.72 -20.88
C TYR A 39 -1.80 -14.01 -20.07
N PHE A 40 -2.85 -14.50 -19.42
CA PHE A 40 -2.74 -15.61 -18.47
C PHE A 40 -3.46 -16.89 -18.93
N GLY A 41 -4.36 -16.78 -19.91
CA GLY A 41 -5.25 -17.86 -20.32
C GLY A 41 -6.56 -17.87 -19.54
N GLN A 42 -7.63 -18.37 -20.16
CA GLN A 42 -8.97 -18.41 -19.55
C GLN A 42 -9.06 -19.30 -18.30
N ASP A 43 -8.20 -20.32 -18.23
CA ASP A 43 -8.18 -21.33 -17.17
C ASP A 43 -7.22 -20.98 -16.03
N ALA A 44 -6.54 -19.83 -16.11
CA ALA A 44 -5.67 -19.35 -15.05
C ALA A 44 -6.44 -19.20 -13.73
N ASP A 45 -5.87 -19.73 -12.65
CA ASP A 45 -6.42 -19.64 -11.32
C ASP A 45 -5.87 -18.40 -10.64
N PHE A 46 -6.75 -17.42 -10.39
CA PHE A 46 -6.37 -16.15 -9.79
C PHE A 46 -5.59 -16.29 -8.47
N THR A 47 -5.91 -17.30 -7.66
CA THR A 47 -5.34 -17.44 -6.33
C THR A 47 -4.05 -18.26 -6.35
N ASN A 48 -4.01 -19.32 -7.15
CA ASN A 48 -2.83 -20.17 -7.25
C ASN A 48 -1.74 -19.53 -8.13
N ASP A 49 -2.12 -18.81 -9.18
CA ASP A 49 -1.20 -18.16 -10.12
C ASP A 49 -0.91 -16.69 -9.74
N ARG A 50 -1.17 -16.30 -8.48
CA ARG A 50 -1.08 -14.91 -8.01
C ARG A 50 0.29 -14.26 -8.24
N SER A 51 1.36 -15.06 -8.28
CA SER A 51 2.73 -14.61 -8.58
C SER A 51 2.91 -14.16 -10.03
N GLU A 52 2.23 -14.80 -10.99
CA GLU A 52 2.30 -14.50 -12.42
C GLU A 52 1.78 -13.09 -12.74
N PHE A 53 0.78 -12.63 -11.99
CA PHE A 53 0.26 -11.26 -12.07
C PHE A 53 1.28 -10.19 -11.65
N GLY A 54 2.39 -10.58 -11.00
CA GLY A 54 3.51 -9.67 -10.71
C GLY A 54 4.18 -9.11 -11.98
N ARG A 55 3.94 -9.72 -13.15
CA ARG A 55 4.39 -9.25 -14.46
C ARG A 55 3.65 -7.99 -14.94
N LEU A 56 2.47 -7.71 -14.39
CA LEU A 56 1.70 -6.52 -14.74
C LEU A 56 2.38 -5.26 -14.23
N VAL A 57 2.37 -4.24 -15.07
CA VAL A 57 3.05 -2.96 -14.84
C VAL A 57 1.99 -1.89 -14.62
N CYS A 58 2.18 -1.06 -13.60
CA CYS A 58 1.33 0.09 -13.35
C CYS A 58 1.44 1.11 -14.49
N GLU A 59 0.32 1.45 -15.12
CA GLU A 59 0.26 2.39 -16.23
C GLU A 59 0.72 3.82 -15.87
N ASN A 60 0.61 4.20 -14.58
CA ASN A 60 1.00 5.53 -14.13
C ASN A 60 2.50 5.66 -13.82
N CYS A 61 3.09 4.67 -13.13
CA CYS A 61 4.46 4.79 -12.60
C CYS A 61 5.45 3.74 -13.12
N GLY A 62 5.01 2.79 -13.94
CA GLY A 62 5.86 1.71 -14.45
C GLY A 62 6.29 0.67 -13.42
N GLY A 63 5.80 0.76 -12.18
CA GLY A 63 6.14 -0.18 -11.11
C GLY A 63 5.49 -1.55 -11.28
N ARG A 64 6.13 -2.59 -10.75
CA ARG A 64 5.69 -3.99 -10.78
C ARG A 64 5.17 -4.43 -9.42
N GLY A 65 4.41 -5.53 -9.40
CA GLY A 65 3.94 -6.14 -8.16
C GLY A 65 2.64 -5.52 -7.63
N ALA A 66 1.56 -5.61 -8.39
CA ALA A 66 0.27 -5.10 -7.96
C ALA A 66 -0.36 -5.95 -6.83
N LYS A 67 -1.01 -5.30 -5.86
CA LYS A 67 -1.97 -5.98 -4.99
C LYS A 67 -3.27 -6.13 -5.76
N ILE A 68 -3.82 -7.33 -5.81
CA ILE A 68 -5.03 -7.61 -6.56
C ILE A 68 -6.19 -7.86 -5.61
N ILE A 69 -7.34 -7.30 -5.94
CA ILE A 69 -8.62 -7.46 -5.24
C ILE A 69 -9.66 -7.87 -6.28
N VAL A 70 -10.36 -8.98 -6.02
CA VAL A 70 -11.54 -9.37 -6.80
C VAL A 70 -12.76 -8.78 -6.10
N GLN A 71 -13.57 -8.04 -6.84
CA GLN A 71 -14.81 -7.45 -6.38
C GLN A 71 -15.99 -8.10 -7.12
N PRO A 72 -17.16 -8.22 -6.47
CA PRO A 72 -18.36 -8.70 -7.15
C PRO A 72 -18.88 -7.66 -8.19
N PRO A 73 -19.85 -8.05 -9.04
CA PRO A 73 -20.41 -7.17 -10.07
C PRO A 73 -20.93 -5.84 -9.52
N GLU A 74 -20.85 -4.76 -10.29
CA GLU A 74 -21.44 -3.47 -9.90
C GLU A 74 -22.93 -3.61 -9.55
N GLY A 75 -23.34 -3.01 -8.42
CA GLY A 75 -24.72 -3.08 -7.94
C GLY A 75 -25.07 -4.33 -7.13
N THR A 76 -24.13 -5.25 -6.89
CA THR A 76 -24.32 -6.23 -5.82
C THR A 76 -24.23 -5.55 -4.46
N THR A 77 -25.39 -5.24 -3.88
CA THR A 77 -25.56 -4.96 -2.44
C THR A 77 -25.38 -6.26 -1.67
N GLY A 78 -24.16 -6.78 -1.64
CA GLY A 78 -23.84 -8.05 -1.02
C GLY A 78 -22.35 -8.23 -0.89
N MET A 79 -21.83 -7.91 0.30
CA MET A 79 -20.52 -8.35 0.79
C MET A 79 -19.37 -8.27 -0.22
N GLY A 80 -18.85 -7.06 -0.43
CA GLY A 80 -17.41 -6.93 -0.64
C GLY A 80 -16.73 -7.63 0.54
N GLY A 81 -15.99 -8.70 0.27
CA GLY A 81 -15.37 -9.56 1.28
C GLY A 81 -14.49 -8.77 2.24
N GLY A 82 -15.07 -8.37 3.37
CA GLY A 82 -14.75 -8.97 4.65
C GLY A 82 -13.28 -8.98 5.05
N TYR A 83 -12.71 -7.80 5.28
CA TYR A 83 -12.17 -7.49 6.61
C TYR A 83 -12.75 -6.16 7.08
N GLY A 84 -14.06 -6.01 6.97
CA GLY A 84 -14.77 -5.10 7.85
C GLY A 84 -14.74 -5.76 9.22
N TYR A 85 -13.83 -5.34 10.08
CA TYR A 85 -13.92 -5.69 11.48
C TYR A 85 -15.28 -5.17 11.96
N ASP A 86 -16.18 -6.09 12.32
CA ASP A 86 -17.34 -5.73 13.11
C ASP A 86 -16.79 -5.20 14.43
N HIS A 87 -16.78 -3.88 14.57
CA HIS A 87 -16.30 -3.21 15.79
C HIS A 87 -17.32 -3.35 16.92
N GLY A 88 -18.39 -4.14 16.73
CA GLY A 88 -19.54 -4.15 17.61
C GLY A 88 -20.25 -2.79 17.59
N PRO A 89 -21.30 -2.63 18.42
CA PRO A 89 -21.77 -1.29 18.74
C PRO A 89 -20.58 -0.47 19.27
N GLY A 90 -20.38 0.72 18.71
CA GLY A 90 -19.35 1.63 19.19
C GLY A 90 -19.53 1.88 20.69
N LEU A 91 -18.45 1.74 21.45
CA LEU A 91 -18.46 2.02 22.88
C LEU A 91 -19.02 3.42 23.14
N SER A 92 -19.71 3.58 24.28
CA SER A 92 -20.05 4.92 24.75
C SER A 92 -18.76 5.73 24.96
N VAL A 93 -18.87 7.06 24.95
CA VAL A 93 -17.72 7.96 25.12
C VAL A 93 -16.97 7.66 26.44
N GLU A 94 -17.71 7.31 27.49
CA GLU A 94 -17.17 6.96 28.81
C GLU A 94 -16.43 5.62 28.78
N GLU A 95 -16.99 4.58 28.16
CA GLU A 95 -16.33 3.27 28.01
C GLU A 95 -15.08 3.37 27.13
N ALA A 96 -15.14 4.13 26.05
CA ALA A 96 -14.00 4.36 25.16
C ALA A 96 -12.84 5.06 25.90
N ALA A 97 -13.14 6.01 26.79
CA ALA A 97 -12.13 6.68 27.61
C ALA A 97 -11.47 5.71 28.60
N ILE A 98 -12.26 4.89 29.30
CA ILE A 98 -11.75 3.88 30.23
C ILE A 98 -10.85 2.87 29.50
N GLU A 99 -11.30 2.36 28.36
CA GLU A 99 -10.53 1.40 27.58
C GLU A 99 -9.25 2.02 27.00
N HIS A 100 -9.30 3.27 26.55
CA HIS A 100 -8.13 4.00 26.09
C HIS A 100 -7.08 4.15 27.21
N HIS A 101 -7.50 4.51 28.42
CA HIS A 101 -6.59 4.60 29.57
C HIS A 101 -5.99 3.25 29.96
N ALA A 102 -6.80 2.18 29.96
CA ALA A 102 -6.33 0.82 30.23
C ALA A 102 -5.29 0.34 29.18
N ARG A 103 -5.55 0.56 27.89
CA ARG A 103 -4.63 0.23 26.80
C ARG A 103 -3.35 1.07 26.86
N ALA A 104 -3.43 2.35 27.22
CA ALA A 104 -2.27 3.21 27.39
C ALA A 104 -1.37 2.73 28.55
N ALA A 105 -1.96 2.33 29.68
CA ALA A 105 -1.25 1.76 30.82
C ALA A 105 -0.55 0.45 30.46
N GLU A 106 -1.21 -0.44 29.70
CA GLU A 106 -0.63 -1.71 29.27
C GLU A 106 0.52 -1.50 28.27
N ARG A 107 0.38 -0.57 27.30
CA ARG A 107 1.49 -0.22 26.39
C ARG A 107 2.70 0.29 27.15
N LYS A 108 2.50 1.11 28.18
CA LYS A 108 3.58 1.58 29.06
C LYS A 108 4.22 0.42 29.83
N ARG A 109 3.42 -0.52 30.35
CA ARG A 109 3.93 -1.72 31.04
C ARG A 109 4.78 -2.60 30.13
N LEU A 110 4.35 -2.77 28.87
CA LEU A 110 5.03 -3.58 27.86
C LEU A 110 6.23 -2.86 27.20
N GLY A 111 6.51 -1.60 27.57
CA GLY A 111 7.58 -0.81 26.95
C GLY A 111 7.33 -0.48 25.47
N ILE A 112 6.07 -0.60 25.00
CA ILE A 112 5.70 -0.31 23.62
C ILE A 112 5.55 1.21 23.47
N LYS A 113 6.46 1.81 22.70
CA LYS A 113 6.42 3.24 22.39
C LYS A 113 5.07 3.63 21.77
N SER A 114 4.57 4.78 22.18
CA SER A 114 3.41 5.42 21.57
C SER A 114 3.75 5.93 20.16
N ASN A 115 2.72 6.13 19.34
CA ASN A 115 2.91 6.73 18.01
C ASN A 115 3.50 8.15 18.12
N ALA A 116 3.20 8.87 19.20
CA ALA A 116 3.76 10.20 19.45
C ALA A 116 5.28 10.14 19.67
N GLU A 117 5.76 9.18 20.47
CA GLU A 117 7.20 8.95 20.72
C GLU A 117 7.92 8.50 19.45
N LEU A 118 7.36 7.55 18.69
CA LEU A 118 7.93 7.10 17.42
C LEU A 118 8.05 8.26 16.40
N ASN A 119 7.02 9.11 16.33
CA ASN A 119 7.04 10.29 15.48
C ASN A 119 8.02 11.36 15.97
N ALA A 120 8.25 11.48 17.28
CA ALA A 120 9.26 12.37 17.84
C ALA A 120 10.67 11.88 17.48
N GLU A 121 10.95 10.58 17.63
CA GLU A 121 12.22 9.95 17.27
C GLU A 121 12.53 10.08 15.78
N SER A 122 11.56 9.80 14.91
CA SER A 122 11.71 9.98 13.46
C SER A 122 12.02 11.43 13.09
N ARG A 123 11.32 12.40 13.70
CA ARG A 123 11.60 13.82 13.49
C ARG A 123 12.96 14.25 14.02
N ALA A 124 13.40 13.71 15.15
CA ALA A 124 14.73 13.95 15.70
C ALA A 124 15.82 13.39 14.78
N ALA A 125 15.66 12.16 14.27
CA ALA A 125 16.58 11.54 13.32
C ALA A 125 16.68 12.34 12.01
N MET A 126 15.56 12.79 11.45
CA MET A 126 15.56 13.65 10.25
C MET A 126 16.26 15.00 10.49
N ARG A 127 16.08 15.60 11.67
CA ARG A 127 16.77 16.84 12.04
C ARG A 127 18.27 16.61 12.21
N ALA A 128 18.67 15.52 12.85
CA ALA A 128 20.07 15.15 13.01
C ALA A 128 20.75 14.90 11.65
N ALA A 129 20.10 14.16 10.74
CA ALA A 129 20.60 13.94 9.38
C ALA A 129 20.77 15.26 8.60
N ARG A 130 19.80 16.18 8.69
CA ARG A 130 19.90 17.52 8.06
C ARG A 130 21.00 18.39 8.67
N LEU A 131 21.24 18.28 9.97
CA LEU A 131 22.32 19.00 10.64
C LEU A 131 23.69 18.43 10.26
N ALA A 132 23.81 17.10 10.13
CA ALA A 132 25.02 16.44 9.67
C ALA A 132 25.34 16.79 8.20
N ASP A 133 24.34 16.83 7.32
CA ASP A 133 24.46 17.29 5.93
C ASP A 133 24.98 18.73 5.84
N ARG A 134 24.46 19.62 6.69
CA ARG A 134 24.92 21.03 6.78
C ARG A 134 26.33 21.18 7.33
N LYS A 135 26.80 20.27 8.18
CA LYS A 135 28.15 20.29 8.76
C LYS A 135 29.19 19.63 7.85
N GLY A 136 28.79 19.05 6.72
CA GLY A 136 29.71 18.40 5.79
C GLY A 136 30.35 17.12 6.33
N GLU A 137 29.78 16.51 7.38
CA GLU A 137 30.38 15.36 8.08
C GLU A 137 30.04 14.00 7.43
N HIS A 138 29.35 13.99 6.28
CA HIS A 138 29.13 12.78 5.49
C HIS A 138 29.74 12.91 4.09
N PHE A 139 30.93 12.31 3.94
CA PHE A 139 31.54 11.98 2.66
C PHE A 139 31.72 10.45 2.58
N ILE A 140 30.64 9.70 2.36
CA ILE A 140 30.73 8.36 1.75
C ILE A 140 29.59 8.19 0.75
N GLY A 141 29.95 8.28 -0.52
CA GLY A 141 29.10 8.18 -1.70
C GLY A 141 29.67 9.10 -2.79
N PRO A 142 29.78 8.66 -4.07
CA PRO A 142 30.33 9.51 -5.11
C PRO A 142 29.53 10.82 -5.19
N PRO A 143 30.19 11.97 -5.42
CA PRO A 143 29.52 13.26 -5.46
C PRO A 143 28.37 13.18 -6.46
N ASN A 144 27.16 13.53 -6.00
CA ASN A 144 25.98 13.54 -6.86
C ASN A 144 26.27 14.44 -8.08
N PRO A 145 26.39 13.88 -9.30
CA PRO A 145 26.80 14.66 -10.48
C PRO A 145 25.73 15.69 -10.89
N TRP A 146 24.54 15.61 -10.29
CA TRP A 146 23.41 16.49 -10.53
C TRP A 146 23.30 17.63 -9.51
N ALA A 147 24.13 17.67 -8.47
CA ALA A 147 24.06 18.66 -7.39
C ALA A 147 24.28 20.12 -7.86
N HIS A 148 25.01 20.31 -8.97
CA HIS A 148 25.35 21.62 -9.51
C HIS A 148 24.56 22.01 -10.76
N ARG A 149 23.61 21.18 -11.24
CA ARG A 149 22.77 21.56 -12.37
C ARG A 149 21.75 22.62 -11.92
N LYS A 150 21.92 23.85 -12.41
CA LYS A 150 20.89 24.90 -12.32
C LYS A 150 19.60 24.37 -12.94
N ARG A 151 18.49 24.41 -12.19
CA ARG A 151 17.15 24.06 -12.67
C ARG A 151 16.86 24.85 -13.96
N GLY A 152 16.50 24.18 -15.05
CA GLY A 152 15.91 24.85 -16.22
C GLY A 152 16.63 24.72 -17.57
N ARG A 153 17.41 23.66 -17.83
CA ARG A 153 17.70 23.26 -19.23
C ARG A 153 17.46 21.78 -19.40
N TRP A 154 16.29 21.46 -19.95
CA TRP A 154 16.05 20.18 -20.62
C TRP A 154 16.84 20.20 -21.93
N LEU A 155 17.69 19.18 -22.12
CA LEU A 155 18.06 18.72 -23.46
C LEU A 155 17.07 17.62 -23.81
#